data_AF-A0A263DSI7-F1
#
_entry.id   AF-A0A263DSI7-F1
#
_cell.length_a   1.000
_cell.length_b   1.000
_cell.length_c   1.000
_cell.angle_alpha   90.00
_cell.angle_beta   90.00
_cell.angle_gamma   90.00
#
_symmetry.space_group_name_H-M   'P 1'
#
loop_
_entity.id
_entity.type
_entity.pdbx_description
1 polymer ?
#
loop_
_entity_poly.entity_id
_entity_poly.type
_entity_poly.pdbx_seq_one_letter_code
_entity_poly.pdbx_strand_id
1 'polypeptide(L)'
;MAAPVVPAVFHLRRARDLIDRHFAEPLDLDAMARAAGFSRHHFARGFKEAYGETPGQYLTRRRIERAQDLLRSADLGVTEVCHLVGFSSLGSFSARFSELVGTSPSAYRRVHAERGATPVPGCFAMAWSRPTAISEKPPPPARS
;
A
#
# COMPACT_ATOMS: atom_id res chain seq x y z
N MET A 1 -4.32 28.71 -13.42
CA MET A 1 -4.51 27.33 -12.93
C MET A 1 -5.49 26.63 -13.85
N ALA A 2 -5.02 25.80 -14.78
CA ALA A 2 -5.90 24.98 -15.60
C ALA A 2 -6.43 23.83 -14.73
N ALA A 3 -7.75 23.78 -14.51
CA ALA A 3 -8.37 22.65 -13.84
C ALA A 3 -8.09 21.39 -14.66
N PRO A 4 -7.63 20.28 -14.04
CA PRO A 4 -7.45 19.04 -14.78
C PRO A 4 -8.79 18.62 -15.37
N VAL A 5 -8.79 18.35 -16.68
CA VAL A 5 -9.99 17.90 -17.41
C VAL A 5 -10.51 16.65 -16.70
N VAL A 6 -11.79 16.66 -16.29
CA VAL A 6 -12.44 15.64 -15.45
C VAL A 6 -12.10 14.18 -15.81
N PRO A 7 -11.96 13.77 -17.09
CA PRO A 7 -11.53 12.41 -17.46
C PRO A 7 -10.13 12.02 -16.94
N ALA A 8 -9.17 12.94 -16.93
CA ALA A 8 -7.82 12.67 -16.45
C ALA A 8 -7.81 12.34 -14.94
N VAL A 9 -8.71 12.95 -14.16
CA VAL A 9 -8.85 12.68 -12.73
C VAL A 9 -9.36 11.26 -12.47
N PHE A 10 -10.30 10.75 -13.27
CA PHE A 10 -10.78 9.37 -13.14
C PHE A 10 -9.68 8.33 -13.41
N HIS A 11 -8.87 8.54 -14.44
CA HIS A 11 -7.74 7.66 -14.77
C HIS A 11 -6.67 7.64 -13.67
N LEU A 12 -6.35 8.81 -13.11
CA LEU A 12 -5.39 8.92 -12.00
C LEU A 12 -5.95 8.32 -10.70
N ARG A 13 -7.27 8.38 -10.46
CA ARG A 13 -7.92 7.68 -9.35
C ARG A 13 -7.82 6.17 -9.50
N ARG A 14 -8.09 5.63 -10.69
CA ARG A 14 -7.94 4.20 -10.97
C ARG A 14 -6.54 3.68 -10.66
N ALA A 15 -5.51 4.45 -11.00
CA ALA A 15 -4.12 4.12 -10.68
C ALA A 15 -3.86 4.14 -9.17
N ARG A 16 -4.37 5.15 -8.46
CA ARG A 16 -4.29 5.22 -7.00
C ARG A 16 -5.00 4.02 -6.33
N ASP A 17 -6.18 3.66 -6.80
CA ASP A 17 -6.93 2.51 -6.29
C ASP A 17 -6.21 1.18 -6.55
N LEU A 18 -5.46 1.08 -7.65
CA LEU A 18 -4.60 -0.07 -7.92
C LEU A 18 -3.46 -0.11 -6.89
N ILE A 19 -2.78 1.00 -6.65
CA ILE A 19 -1.70 1.08 -5.65
C ILE A 19 -2.24 0.71 -4.26
N ASP A 20 -3.38 1.27 -3.87
CA ASP A 20 -3.98 1.01 -2.56
C ASP A 20 -4.39 -0.45 -2.35
N ARG A 21 -4.79 -1.16 -3.42
CA ARG A 21 -5.18 -2.57 -3.37
C ARG A 21 -4.00 -3.54 -3.45
N HIS A 22 -2.97 -3.18 -4.23
CA HIS A 22 -1.87 -4.07 -4.60
C HIS A 22 -0.51 -3.57 -4.09
N PHE A 23 -0.48 -2.74 -3.04
CA PHE A 23 0.77 -2.15 -2.54
C PHE A 23 1.84 -3.19 -2.17
N ALA A 24 1.44 -4.39 -1.73
CA ALA A 24 2.36 -5.45 -1.33
C ALA A 24 3.01 -6.17 -2.53
N GLU A 25 2.44 -6.04 -3.73
CA GLU A 25 2.93 -6.67 -4.93
C GLU A 25 4.12 -5.89 -5.53
N PRO A 26 4.96 -6.53 -6.37
CA PRO A 26 6.00 -5.84 -7.12
C PRO A 26 5.39 -4.93 -8.21
N LEU A 27 4.82 -3.81 -7.78
CA LEU A 27 4.14 -2.85 -8.64
C LEU A 27 5.15 -1.84 -9.19
N ASP A 28 5.46 -1.94 -10.47
CA ASP A 28 6.31 -0.98 -11.17
C ASP A 28 5.52 0.22 -11.74
N LEU A 29 6.24 1.29 -12.07
CA LEU A 29 5.65 2.52 -12.58
C LEU A 29 4.94 2.31 -13.92
N ASP A 30 5.41 1.35 -14.72
CA ASP A 30 4.83 1.06 -16.03
C ASP A 30 3.48 0.34 -15.90
N ALA A 31 3.32 -0.55 -14.92
CA ALA A 31 2.05 -1.18 -14.58
C ALA A 31 1.02 -0.16 -14.10
N MET A 32 1.44 0.77 -13.23
CA MET A 32 0.56 1.86 -12.77
C MET A 32 0.12 2.77 -13.92
N ALA A 33 1.05 3.14 -14.82
CA ALA A 33 0.76 3.99 -15.97
C ALA A 33 -0.18 3.30 -16.98
N ARG A 34 0.04 2.00 -17.26
CA ARG A 34 -0.85 1.19 -18.11
C ARG A 34 -2.26 1.11 -17.54
N ALA A 35 -2.41 0.90 -16.23
CA ALA A 35 -3.72 0.87 -15.58
C ALA A 35 -4.45 2.22 -15.66
N ALA A 36 -3.70 3.32 -15.75
CA ALA A 36 -4.22 4.67 -15.93
C ALA A 36 -4.46 5.04 -17.41
N GLY A 37 -3.98 4.26 -18.38
CA GLY A 37 -4.07 4.60 -19.81
C GLY A 37 -3.11 5.71 -20.25
N PHE A 38 -2.03 5.95 -19.52
CA PHE A 38 -1.04 6.99 -19.82
C PHE A 38 0.33 6.40 -20.16
N SER A 39 1.15 7.17 -20.90
CA SER A 39 2.59 6.91 -20.92
C SER A 39 3.19 7.13 -19.53
N ARG A 40 4.32 6.48 -19.23
CA ARG A 40 5.01 6.57 -17.94
C ARG A 40 5.27 8.01 -17.49
N HIS A 41 5.74 8.86 -18.40
CA HIS A 41 6.08 10.27 -18.10
C HIS A 41 4.84 11.13 -17.83
N HIS A 42 3.80 11.01 -18.67
CA HIS A 42 2.55 11.73 -18.46
C HIS A 42 1.86 11.28 -17.17
N PHE A 43 1.89 9.98 -16.89
CA PHE A 43 1.37 9.44 -15.64
C PHE A 43 2.08 10.03 -14.42
N ALA A 44 3.42 9.97 -14.37
CA ALA A 44 4.19 10.44 -13.22
C ALA A 44 3.96 11.94 -12.95
N ARG A 45 3.91 12.76 -14.01
CA ARG A 45 3.63 14.20 -13.90
C ARG A 45 2.19 14.45 -13.44
N GLY A 46 1.21 13.86 -14.13
CA GLY A 46 -0.21 14.07 -13.81
C GLY A 46 -0.57 13.57 -12.42
N PHE A 47 -0.01 12.44 -11.99
CA PHE A 47 -0.22 11.91 -10.64
C PHE A 47 0.36 12.85 -9.58
N LYS A 48 1.56 13.40 -9.79
CA LYS A 48 2.16 14.38 -8.87
C LYS A 48 1.36 15.68 -8.81
N GLU A 49 0.89 16.18 -9.94
CA GLU A 49 0.03 17.36 -9.99
C GLU A 49 -1.30 17.14 -9.26
N ALA A 50 -1.87 15.94 -9.35
CA ALA A 50 -3.15 15.61 -8.72
C ALA A 50 -3.04 15.27 -7.22
N TYR A 51 -1.95 14.64 -6.77
CA TYR A 51 -1.83 14.09 -5.41
C TYR A 51 -0.66 14.66 -4.60
N GLY A 52 0.14 15.57 -5.17
CA GLY A 52 1.26 16.25 -4.49
C GLY A 52 2.55 15.45 -4.42
N GLU A 53 2.54 14.15 -4.73
CA GLU A 53 3.70 13.26 -4.66
C GLU A 53 3.78 12.33 -5.89
N THR A 54 4.96 11.78 -6.17
CA THR A 54 5.12 10.84 -7.29
C THR A 54 4.45 9.49 -6.96
N PRO A 55 4.05 8.68 -7.97
CA PRO A 55 3.45 7.36 -7.74
C PRO A 55 4.31 6.43 -6.87
N GLY A 56 5.64 6.46 -7.05
CA GLY A 56 6.57 5.64 -6.26
C GLY A 56 6.69 6.10 -4.80
N GLN A 57 6.63 7.42 -4.55
CA GLN A 57 6.56 7.96 -3.20
C GLN A 57 5.25 7.56 -2.51
N TYR A 58 4.13 7.70 -3.22
CA TYR A 58 2.82 7.29 -2.73
C TYR A 58 2.79 5.79 -2.38
N LEU A 59 3.27 4.91 -3.27
CA LEU A 59 3.38 3.47 -3.00
C LEU A 59 4.23 3.20 -1.76
N THR A 60 5.40 3.83 -1.64
CA THR A 60 6.29 3.67 -0.48
C THR A 60 5.59 4.10 0.81
N ARG A 61 4.92 5.25 0.80
CA ARG A 61 4.15 5.74 1.95
C ARG A 61 3.05 4.77 2.35
N ARG A 62 2.26 4.26 1.40
CA ARG A 62 1.21 3.26 1.68
C ARG A 62 1.78 1.99 2.30
N ARG A 63 2.94 1.50 1.84
CA ARG A 63 3.61 0.34 2.43
C ARG A 63 4.05 0.60 3.88
N ILE A 64 4.58 1.79 4.17
CA ILE A 64 5.01 2.17 5.52
C ILE A 64 3.82 2.38 6.46
N GLU A 65 2.73 2.98 5.99
CA GLU A 65 1.46 3.05 6.75
C GLU A 65 0.97 1.65 7.13
N ARG A 66 0.95 0.71 6.18
CA ARG A 66 0.57 -0.67 6.49
C ARG A 66 1.53 -1.35 7.45
N ALA A 67 2.83 -1.08 7.33
CA ALA A 67 3.84 -1.64 8.23
C ALA A 67 3.62 -1.14 9.67
N GLN A 68 3.30 0.14 9.86
CA GLN A 68 2.95 0.69 11.17
C GLN A 68 1.74 -0.03 11.78
N ASP A 69 0.69 -0.31 11.00
CA ASP A 69 -0.46 -1.06 11.49
C ASP A 69 -0.08 -2.48 11.94
N LEU A 70 0.68 -3.20 11.13
CA LEU A 70 1.10 -4.57 11.44
C LEU A 70 2.01 -4.61 12.68
N LEU A 71 2.98 -3.69 12.80
CA LEU A 71 3.88 -3.63 13.95
C LEU A 71 3.17 -3.27 15.26
N ARG A 72 2.00 -2.61 15.20
CA ARG A 72 1.18 -2.28 16.37
C ARG A 72 0.20 -3.37 16.78
N SER A 73 -0.32 -4.11 15.80
CA SER A 73 -1.52 -4.93 15.99
C SER A 73 -1.27 -6.42 15.83
N ALA A 74 -0.18 -6.83 15.19
CA ALA A 74 0.10 -8.23 14.90
C ALA A 74 1.35 -8.73 15.63
N ASP A 75 1.34 -10.00 16.04
CA ASP A 75 2.54 -10.68 16.53
C ASP A 75 3.42 -11.14 15.35
N LEU A 76 4.00 -10.17 14.65
CA LEU A 76 4.90 -10.38 13.53
C LEU A 76 6.25 -9.71 13.81
N GLY A 77 7.33 -10.38 13.40
CA GLY A 77 8.68 -9.83 13.41
C GLY A 77 8.86 -8.75 12.35
N VAL A 78 9.84 -7.87 12.55
CA VAL A 78 10.13 -6.75 11.62
C VAL A 78 10.46 -7.27 10.21
N THR A 79 11.20 -8.38 10.11
CA THR A 79 11.53 -9.02 8.83
C THR A 79 10.30 -9.54 8.10
N GLU A 80 9.34 -10.12 8.81
CA GLU A 80 8.09 -10.62 8.23
C GLU A 80 7.25 -9.45 7.71
N VAL A 81 7.11 -8.39 8.51
CA VAL A 81 6.40 -7.17 8.10
C VAL A 81 7.03 -6.55 6.85
N CYS A 82 8.36 -6.47 6.79
CA CYS A 82 9.10 -5.96 5.63
C CYS A 82 8.67 -6.65 4.33
N HIS A 83 8.63 -7.99 4.32
CA HIS A 83 8.22 -8.73 3.14
C HIS A 83 6.71 -8.67 2.88
N LEU A 84 5.88 -8.71 3.92
CA LEU A 84 4.42 -8.60 3.80
C LEU A 84 3.96 -7.27 3.20
N VAL A 85 4.68 -6.18 3.46
CA VAL A 85 4.37 -4.88 2.85
C VAL A 85 5.07 -4.65 1.51
N GLY A 86 5.73 -5.66 0.94
CA GLY A 86 6.28 -5.62 -0.41
C GLY A 86 7.68 -5.03 -0.55
N PHE A 87 8.46 -4.91 0.54
CA PHE A 87 9.88 -4.60 0.45
C PHE A 87 10.70 -5.86 0.22
N SER A 88 11.69 -5.77 -0.68
CA SER A 88 12.60 -6.88 -1.01
C SER A 88 13.78 -7.00 -0.04
N SER A 89 14.07 -5.95 0.74
CA SER A 89 15.19 -5.96 1.69
C SER A 89 14.86 -5.22 2.98
N LEU A 90 15.35 -5.77 4.09
CA LEU A 90 15.18 -5.20 5.42
C LEU A 90 15.89 -3.85 5.58
N GLY A 91 17.04 -3.66 4.91
CA GLY A 91 17.80 -2.41 4.95
C GLY A 91 17.02 -1.26 4.29
N SER A 92 16.50 -1.46 3.08
CA SER A 92 15.70 -0.44 2.39
C SER A 92 14.42 -0.13 3.14
N PHE A 93 13.75 -1.16 3.68
CA PHE A 93 12.57 -0.98 4.53
C PHE A 93 12.88 -0.14 5.77
N SER A 94 13.91 -0.52 6.53
CA SER A 94 14.24 0.14 7.81
C SER A 94 14.64 1.61 7.61
N ALA A 95 15.39 1.90 6.55
CA ALA A 95 15.76 3.27 6.18
C ALA A 95 14.51 4.11 5.86
N ARG A 96 13.64 3.62 4.96
CA ARG A 96 12.42 4.34 4.56
C ARG A 96 11.41 4.48 5.69
N PHE A 97 11.27 3.46 6.53
CA PHE A 97 10.43 3.52 7.71
C PHE A 97 10.93 4.60 8.67
N SER A 98 12.23 4.63 8.97
CA SER A 98 12.80 5.62 9.89
C SER A 98 12.71 7.04 9.34
N GLU A 99 12.92 7.23 8.03
CA GLU A 99 12.76 8.51 7.35
C GLU A 99 11.34 9.06 7.47
N LEU A 100 10.31 8.21 7.30
CA LEU A 100 8.90 8.64 7.29
C LEU A 100 8.25 8.67 8.68
N VAL A 101 8.68 7.80 9.60
CA VAL A 101 8.06 7.63 10.94
C VAL A 101 8.89 8.30 12.04
N GLY A 102 10.18 8.57 11.79
CA GLY A 102 11.10 9.20 12.75
C GLY A 102 11.74 8.25 13.77
N THR A 103 11.44 6.95 13.71
CA THR A 103 12.07 5.93 14.57
C THR A 103 12.20 4.59 13.85
N SER A 104 13.04 3.69 14.36
CA SER A 104 13.25 2.39 13.73
C SER A 104 12.03 1.46 13.89
N PRO A 105 11.80 0.53 12.96
CA PRO A 105 10.68 -0.43 13.06
C PRO A 105 10.68 -1.23 14.37
N SER A 106 11.85 -1.64 14.84
CA SER A 106 12.01 -2.40 16.09
C SER A 106 11.65 -1.57 17.32
N ALA A 107 12.11 -0.30 17.36
CA ALA A 107 11.75 0.61 18.43
C ALA A 107 10.25 0.92 18.43
N TYR A 108 9.68 1.13 17.24
CA TYR A 108 8.25 1.34 17.05
C TYR A 108 7.42 0.17 17.58
N ARG A 109 7.76 -1.08 17.21
CA ARG A 109 7.09 -2.29 17.71
C ARG A 109 7.16 -2.39 19.23
N ARG A 110 8.34 -2.18 19.83
CA ARG A 110 8.53 -2.27 21.29
C ARG A 110 7.61 -1.32 22.05
N VAL A 111 7.58 -0.04 21.66
CA VAL A 111 6.74 0.98 22.29
C VAL A 111 5.26 0.63 22.22
N HIS A 112 4.81 -0.04 21.16
CA HIS A 112 3.41 -0.40 20.97
C HIS A 112 3.02 -1.76 21.58
N ALA A 113 3.95 -2.71 21.66
CA ALA A 113 3.74 -3.96 22.39
C ALA A 113 3.55 -3.72 23.90
N GLU A 114 4.28 -2.76 24.46
CA GLU A 114 4.19 -2.37 25.88
C GLU A 114 2.86 -1.68 26.24
N ARG A 115 2.12 -1.15 25.26
CA ARG A 115 0.85 -0.42 25.46
C ARG A 115 -0.39 -1.32 25.61
N GLY A 116 -0.22 -2.64 25.64
CA GLY A 116 -1.23 -3.55 26.19
C GLY A 116 -2.40 -3.96 25.28
N ALA A 117 -2.30 -3.80 23.95
CA ALA A 117 -3.23 -4.49 23.05
C ALA A 117 -2.78 -5.94 22.88
N THR A 118 -3.66 -6.92 23.12
CA THR A 118 -3.39 -8.32 22.79
C THR A 118 -3.16 -8.40 21.28
N PRO A 119 -1.95 -8.75 20.81
CA PRO A 119 -1.68 -8.76 19.38
C PRO A 119 -2.56 -9.80 18.70
N VAL A 120 -3.11 -9.45 17.54
CA VAL A 120 -3.74 -10.42 16.66
C VAL A 120 -2.67 -11.44 16.26
N PRO A 121 -2.93 -12.76 16.41
CA PRO A 121 -1.96 -13.77 15.99
C PRO A 121 -1.59 -13.58 14.52
N GLY A 122 -0.30 -13.74 14.18
CA GLY A 122 0.22 -13.46 12.84
C GLY A 122 -0.54 -14.19 11.71
N CYS A 123 -1.03 -15.40 11.95
CA CYS A 123 -1.84 -16.16 10.99
C CYS A 123 -3.17 -15.45 10.64
N PHE A 124 -3.82 -14.83 11.61
CA PHE A 124 -5.02 -14.03 11.36
C PHE A 124 -4.65 -12.75 10.62
N ALA A 125 -3.63 -12.02 11.09
CA ALA A 125 -3.18 -10.80 10.42
C ALA A 125 -2.85 -11.07 8.94
N MET A 126 -2.20 -12.19 8.61
CA MET A 126 -1.93 -12.64 7.24
C MET A 126 -3.19 -12.97 6.44
N ALA A 127 -4.21 -13.58 7.06
CA ALA A 127 -5.49 -13.84 6.40
C ALA A 127 -6.22 -12.54 6.03
N TRP A 128 -6.12 -11.50 6.86
CA TRP A 128 -6.73 -10.17 6.63
C TRP A 128 -5.89 -9.25 5.75
N SER A 129 -4.57 -9.47 5.63
CA SER A 129 -3.69 -8.72 4.73
C SER A 129 -3.55 -9.35 3.35
N ARG A 130 -4.12 -10.54 3.11
CA ARG A 130 -4.37 -11.01 1.74
C ARG A 130 -5.27 -9.99 1.02
N PRO A 131 -4.96 -9.60 -0.22
CA PRO A 131 -5.88 -8.81 -1.02
C PRO A 131 -7.14 -9.66 -1.19
N THR A 132 -8.20 -9.38 -0.41
CA THR A 132 -9.52 -9.90 -0.72
C THR A 132 -9.93 -9.21 -2.01
N ALA A 133 -9.72 -9.89 -3.14
CA ALA A 133 -10.58 -9.72 -4.28
C ALA A 133 -12.00 -9.80 -3.70
N ILE A 134 -12.75 -8.70 -3.78
CA ILE A 134 -14.20 -8.76 -3.63
C ILE A 134 -14.64 -9.88 -4.57
N SER A 135 -15.03 -11.02 -3.98
CA SER A 135 -15.65 -12.10 -4.70
C SER A 135 -16.88 -11.51 -5.36
N GLU A 136 -16.84 -11.37 -6.69
CA GLU A 136 -18.07 -11.31 -7.46
C GLU A 136 -18.79 -12.63 -7.18
N LYS A 137 -19.73 -12.59 -6.25
CA LYS A 137 -20.68 -13.67 -6.04
C LYS A 137 -21.42 -13.85 -7.37
N PRO A 138 -21.37 -15.02 -8.03
CA PRO A 138 -22.09 -15.22 -9.29
C PRO A 138 -23.60 -14.96 -9.06
N PRO A 139 -24.30 -14.38 -10.05
CA PRO A 139 -25.71 -14.06 -9.91
C PRO A 139 -26.51 -15.32 -9.57
N PRO A 140 -27.56 -15.22 -8.71
CA PRO A 140 -28.38 -16.37 -8.39
C PRO A 140 -28.99 -16.95 -9.68
N PRO A 141 -29.10 -18.28 -9.81
CA PRO A 141 -29.69 -18.89 -10.99
C PRO A 141 -31.13 -18.37 -11.18
N ALA A 142 -31.45 -18.00 -12.42
CA ALA A 142 -32.78 -17.57 -12.80
C ALA A 142 -33.79 -18.67 -12.44
N ARG A 143 -34.77 -18.35 -11.60
CA ARG A 143 -35.88 -19.25 -11.31
C ARG A 143 -36.71 -19.39 -12.58
N SER A 144 -36.92 -20.65 -12.98
CA SER A 144 -37.87 -21.09 -14.01
C SER A 144 -39.31 -20.92 -13.54
#